data_AF-A0ABD5WFY3-F1
#
_entry.id   AF-A0ABD5WFY3-F1
#
_cell.length_a   1.000
_cell.length_b   1.000
_cell.length_c   1.000
_cell.angle_alpha   90.00
_cell.angle_beta   90.00
_cell.angle_gamma   90.00
#
_symmetry.space_group_name_H-M   'P 1'
#
loop_
_entity.id
_entity.type
_entity.pdbx_description
1 polymer ?
#
loop_
_entity_poly.entity_id
_entity_poly.type
_entity_poly.pdbx_seq_one_letter_code
_entity_poly.pdbx_strand_id
1 'polypeptide(L)'
;MSKWRAKRRYEANRRFGERADDALVAISVLKARSEGIELGRDDEELRAKLEDGRDLLITVRDALADESGLDPFELAVAENIAEQRRGSTRRMIENLDAAAAELATASDDLEFYRGLQDAKNWLEAISGVATKTSQATVDQMRGKVADGTH
;
A
#
# COMPACT_ATOMS: atom_id res chain seq x y z
N MET A 1 -19.11 -4.40 19.77
CA MET A 1 -18.76 -3.37 18.76
C MET A 1 -19.93 -3.21 17.78
N SER A 2 -20.29 -1.97 17.40
CA SER A 2 -21.42 -1.72 16.47
C SER A 2 -21.05 -2.06 15.01
N LYS A 3 -21.98 -2.68 14.27
CA LYS A 3 -21.83 -3.09 12.85
C LYS A 3 -21.35 -1.93 11.94
N TRP A 4 -21.70 -0.68 12.28
CA TRP A 4 -21.29 0.51 11.53
C TRP A 4 -19.78 0.80 11.61
N ARG A 5 -19.17 0.63 12.80
CA ARG A 5 -17.72 0.82 12.98
C ARG A 5 -16.91 -0.26 12.26
N ALA A 6 -17.43 -1.48 12.21
CA ALA A 6 -16.85 -2.60 11.47
C ALA A 6 -16.87 -2.36 9.95
N LYS A 7 -18.00 -1.91 9.39
CA LYS A 7 -18.12 -1.59 7.96
C LYS A 7 -17.21 -0.44 7.54
N ARG A 8 -17.13 0.64 8.35
CA ARG A 8 -16.26 1.79 8.06
C ARG A 8 -14.78 1.40 8.06
N ARG A 9 -14.36 0.54 8.99
CA ARG A 9 -13.00 -0.01 9.00
C ARG A 9 -12.72 -0.88 7.78
N TYR A 10 -13.65 -1.74 7.40
CA TYR A 10 -13.51 -2.56 6.18
C TYR A 10 -13.34 -1.69 4.92
N GLU A 11 -14.12 -0.63 4.77
CA GLU A 11 -13.98 0.30 3.64
C GLU A 11 -12.64 1.04 3.65
N ALA A 12 -12.14 1.44 4.82
CA ALA A 12 -10.82 2.05 4.96
C ALA A 12 -9.69 1.06 4.59
N ASN A 13 -9.77 -0.18 5.08
CA ASN A 13 -8.81 -1.25 4.78
C ASN A 13 -8.77 -1.60 3.29
N ARG A 14 -9.95 -1.65 2.65
CA ARG A 14 -10.07 -1.91 1.22
C ARG A 14 -9.43 -0.79 0.39
N ARG A 15 -9.65 0.46 0.78
CA ARG A 15 -9.00 1.64 0.17
C ARG A 15 -7.48 1.62 0.33
N PHE A 16 -6.96 1.03 1.40
CA PHE A 16 -5.51 0.87 1.59
C PHE A 16 -4.91 -0.07 0.54
N GLY A 17 -5.52 -1.24 0.30
CA GLY A 17 -5.08 -2.16 -0.75
C GLY A 17 -5.28 -1.59 -2.17
N GLU A 18 -6.44 -0.96 -2.42
CA GLU A 18 -6.76 -0.34 -3.72
C GLU A 18 -5.71 0.72 -4.12
N ARG A 19 -5.27 1.57 -3.18
CA ARG A 19 -4.21 2.57 -3.45
C ARG A 19 -2.87 1.93 -3.83
N ALA A 20 -2.50 0.82 -3.18
CA ALA A 20 -1.28 0.10 -3.53
C ALA A 20 -1.37 -0.48 -4.96
N ASP A 21 -2.52 -1.06 -5.32
CA ASP A 21 -2.76 -1.59 -6.67
C ASP A 21 -2.77 -0.49 -7.73
N ASP A 22 -3.40 0.65 -7.47
CA ASP A 22 -3.42 1.81 -8.38
C ASP A 22 -2.01 2.36 -8.64
N ALA A 23 -1.18 2.45 -7.60
CA ALA A 23 0.23 2.85 -7.73
C ALA A 23 1.02 1.83 -8.58
N LEU A 24 0.80 0.52 -8.39
CA LEU A 24 1.42 -0.52 -9.22
C LEU A 24 1.02 -0.42 -10.70
N VAL A 25 -0.23 -0.06 -10.97
CA VAL A 25 -0.70 0.21 -12.33
C VAL A 25 0.00 1.45 -12.91
N ALA A 26 0.13 2.53 -12.13
CA ALA A 26 0.83 3.73 -12.58
C ALA A 26 2.31 3.45 -12.92
N ILE A 27 3.03 2.72 -12.06
CA ILE A 27 4.42 2.27 -12.33
C ILE A 27 4.48 1.44 -13.62
N SER A 28 3.50 0.56 -13.85
CA SER A 28 3.45 -0.26 -15.06
C SER A 28 3.20 0.58 -16.33
N VAL A 29 2.43 1.67 -16.22
CA VAL A 29 2.24 2.63 -17.32
C VAL A 29 3.54 3.38 -17.60
N LEU A 30 4.25 3.85 -16.57
CA LEU A 30 5.56 4.51 -16.74
C LEU A 30 6.58 3.57 -17.41
N LYS A 31 6.60 2.29 -17.01
CA LYS A 31 7.42 1.27 -17.67
C LYS A 31 7.10 1.19 -19.16
N ALA A 32 5.82 1.04 -19.51
CA ALA A 32 5.39 0.93 -20.90
C ALA A 32 5.78 2.17 -21.72
N ARG A 33 5.62 3.37 -21.16
CA ARG A 33 6.06 4.62 -21.79
C ARG A 33 7.57 4.64 -22.03
N SER A 34 8.37 4.19 -21.06
CA SER A 34 9.83 4.08 -21.20
C SER A 34 10.25 3.08 -22.29
N GLU A 35 9.38 2.12 -22.62
CA GLU A 35 9.55 1.13 -23.70
C GLU A 35 8.98 1.62 -25.06
N GLY A 36 8.51 2.87 -25.13
CA GLY A 36 7.94 3.47 -26.34
C GLY A 36 6.49 3.08 -26.62
N ILE A 37 5.78 2.55 -25.62
CA ILE A 37 4.37 2.16 -25.73
C ILE A 37 3.50 3.31 -25.22
N GLU A 38 2.75 3.94 -26.12
CA GLU A 38 1.78 4.96 -25.75
C GLU A 38 0.52 4.33 -25.17
N LEU A 39 0.30 4.57 -23.87
CA LEU A 39 -0.95 4.26 -23.19
C LEU A 39 -1.66 5.60 -22.98
N GLY A 40 -2.86 5.77 -23.57
CA GLY A 40 -3.69 6.98 -23.52
C GLY A 40 -4.29 7.26 -22.13
N ARG A 41 -3.46 7.27 -21.10
CA ARG A 41 -3.76 7.61 -19.71
C ARG A 41 -3.48 9.09 -19.47
N ASP A 42 -4.33 9.71 -18.65
CA ASP A 42 -4.15 11.08 -18.17
C ASP A 42 -2.92 11.16 -17.26
N ASP A 43 -2.03 12.10 -17.54
CA ASP A 43 -0.82 12.35 -16.77
C ASP A 43 -1.15 12.79 -15.34
N GLU A 44 -2.22 13.55 -15.14
CA GLU A 44 -2.63 13.99 -13.80
C GLU A 44 -3.10 12.81 -12.95
N GLU A 45 -3.84 11.88 -13.55
CA GLU A 45 -4.24 10.63 -12.87
C GLU A 45 -3.01 9.77 -12.53
N LEU A 46 -2.01 9.72 -13.41
CA LEU A 46 -0.77 9.00 -13.14
C LEU A 46 0.00 9.61 -11.97
N ARG A 47 0.14 10.94 -11.93
CA ARG A 47 0.80 11.63 -10.81
C ARG A 47 0.10 11.34 -9.49
N ALA A 48 -1.21 11.52 -9.44
CA ALA A 48 -2.00 11.27 -8.23
C ALA A 48 -1.83 9.83 -7.72
N LYS A 49 -1.77 8.84 -8.61
CA LYS A 49 -1.56 7.43 -8.22
C LYS A 49 -0.16 7.14 -7.70
N LEU A 50 0.86 7.82 -8.23
CA LEU A 50 2.23 7.71 -7.73
C LEU A 50 2.38 8.39 -6.36
N GLU A 51 1.73 9.55 -6.18
CA GLU A 51 1.63 10.24 -4.89
C GLU A 51 0.92 9.40 -3.83
N ASP A 52 -0.23 8.80 -4.17
CA ASP A 52 -0.93 7.86 -3.29
C ASP A 52 -0.05 6.67 -2.89
N GLY A 53 0.73 6.14 -3.82
CA GLY A 53 1.71 5.09 -3.57
C GLY A 53 2.80 5.53 -2.60
N ARG A 54 3.35 6.73 -2.80
CA ARG A 54 4.36 7.35 -1.93
C ARG A 54 3.83 7.51 -0.51
N ASP A 55 2.66 8.09 -0.35
CA ASP A 55 2.06 8.35 0.96
C ASP A 55 1.76 7.05 1.72
N LEU A 56 1.45 5.99 0.98
CA LEU A 56 1.25 4.66 1.53
C LEU A 56 2.55 4.00 1.98
N LEU A 57 3.67 4.21 1.27
CA LEU A 57 5.00 3.80 1.75
C LEU A 57 5.40 4.56 3.02
N ILE A 58 5.12 5.87 3.08
CA ILE A 58 5.39 6.70 4.27
C ILE A 58 4.56 6.20 5.45
N THR A 59 3.28 5.90 5.26
CA THR A 59 2.41 5.38 6.31
C THR A 59 2.94 4.07 6.92
N VAL A 60 3.42 3.15 6.08
CA VAL A 60 4.05 1.90 6.55
C VAL A 60 5.38 2.18 7.25
N ARG A 61 6.16 3.14 6.75
CA ARG A 61 7.40 3.57 7.39
C ARG A 61 7.16 4.12 8.78
N ASP A 62 6.18 5.00 8.95
CA ASP A 62 5.83 5.63 10.22
C ASP A 62 5.30 4.58 11.21
N ALA A 63 4.55 3.59 10.71
CA ALA A 63 4.09 2.45 11.51
C ALA A 63 5.25 1.60 12.03
N LEU A 64 6.29 1.38 11.23
CA LEU A 64 7.50 0.67 11.67
C LEU A 64 8.36 1.48 12.62
N ALA A 65 8.28 2.82 12.57
CA ALA A 65 8.99 3.71 13.46
C ALA A 65 8.31 3.88 14.83
N ASP A 66 7.18 3.20 15.05
CA ASP A 66 6.35 3.29 16.26
C ASP A 66 5.88 4.73 16.54
N GLU A 67 5.53 5.46 15.47
CA GLU A 67 4.95 6.80 15.62
C GLU A 67 3.51 6.70 16.16
N SER A 68 3.29 7.29 17.33
CA SER A 68 2.01 7.23 18.03
C SER A 68 0.90 7.92 17.24
N GLY A 69 -0.19 7.20 16.94
CA GLY A 69 -1.41 7.77 16.34
C GLY A 69 -1.91 7.09 15.06
N LEU A 70 -1.22 6.05 14.58
CA LEU A 70 -1.58 5.35 13.35
C LEU A 70 -2.77 4.40 13.52
N ASP A 71 -3.47 4.11 12.42
CA ASP A 71 -4.63 3.22 12.46
C ASP A 71 -4.19 1.78 12.78
N PRO A 72 -4.91 1.03 13.65
CA PRO A 72 -4.56 -0.35 13.99
C PRO A 72 -4.41 -1.29 12.79
N PHE A 73 -5.10 -1.03 11.68
CA PHE A 73 -4.93 -1.82 10.46
C PHE A 73 -3.58 -1.56 9.78
N GLU A 74 -3.18 -0.28 9.69
CA GLU A 74 -1.91 0.13 9.08
C GLU A 74 -0.73 -0.44 9.86
N LEU A 75 -0.84 -0.41 11.20
CA LEU A 75 0.12 -1.06 12.09
C LEU A 75 0.21 -2.57 11.82
N ALA A 76 -0.94 -3.26 11.77
CA ALA A 76 -0.96 -4.69 11.51
C ALA A 76 -0.37 -5.05 10.12
N VAL A 77 -0.58 -4.20 9.11
CA VAL A 77 0.04 -4.38 7.79
C VAL A 77 1.56 -4.22 7.89
N ALA A 78 2.05 -3.16 8.54
CA ALA A 78 3.48 -2.92 8.72
C ALA A 78 4.18 -4.05 9.48
N GLU A 79 3.60 -4.51 10.59
CA GLU A 79 4.09 -5.64 11.39
C GLU A 79 4.21 -6.92 10.53
N ASN A 80 3.16 -7.26 9.78
CA ASN A 80 3.16 -8.43 8.89
C ASN A 80 4.24 -8.34 7.81
N ILE A 81 4.48 -7.14 7.27
CA ILE A 81 5.53 -6.93 6.27
C ILE A 81 6.92 -7.09 6.91
N ALA A 82 7.12 -6.54 8.12
CA ALA A 82 8.38 -6.69 8.86
C ALA A 82 8.68 -8.16 9.17
N GLU A 83 7.67 -8.94 9.60
CA GLU A 83 7.79 -10.37 9.85
C GLU A 83 8.20 -11.15 8.59
N GLN A 84 7.59 -10.83 7.44
CA GLN A 84 7.87 -11.51 6.17
C GLN A 84 9.26 -11.22 5.62
N ARG A 85 9.75 -9.98 5.76
CA ARG A 85 11.01 -9.53 5.14
C ARG A 85 12.26 -9.87 5.96
N ARG A 86 12.12 -10.39 7.18
CA ARG A 86 13.22 -10.88 8.05
C ARG A 86 14.45 -9.95 8.12
N GLY A 87 14.23 -8.64 8.03
CA GLY A 87 15.26 -7.60 8.06
C GLY A 87 15.26 -6.81 9.37
N SER A 88 16.27 -5.96 9.58
CA SER A 88 16.22 -5.00 10.68
C SER A 88 15.22 -3.87 10.36
N THR A 89 14.41 -3.48 11.35
CA THR A 89 13.40 -2.41 11.20
C THR A 89 14.01 -1.12 10.65
N ARG A 90 15.19 -0.74 11.15
CA ARG A 90 15.94 0.41 10.65
C ARG A 90 16.20 0.35 9.13
N ARG A 91 16.68 -0.78 8.63
CA ARG A 91 16.97 -0.94 7.19
C ARG A 91 15.69 -0.94 6.36
N MET A 92 14.59 -1.47 6.92
CA MET A 92 13.30 -1.41 6.26
C MET A 92 12.78 0.02 6.14
N ILE A 93 12.92 0.83 7.20
CA ILE A 93 12.61 2.27 7.19
C ILE A 93 13.45 2.99 6.13
N GLU A 94 14.78 2.81 6.14
CA GLU A 94 15.68 3.43 5.15
C GLU A 94 15.30 3.05 3.70
N ASN A 95 14.94 1.77 3.47
CA ASN A 95 14.50 1.31 2.15
C ASN A 95 13.12 1.88 1.75
N LEU A 96 12.21 2.07 2.71
CA LEU A 96 10.89 2.68 2.46
C LEU A 96 11.03 4.16 2.13
N ASP A 97 11.89 4.90 2.84
CA ASP A 97 12.18 6.31 2.53
C ASP A 97 12.79 6.46 1.13
N ALA A 98 13.73 5.59 0.75
CA ALA A 98 14.31 5.60 -0.59
C ALA A 98 13.25 5.34 -1.67
N ALA A 99 12.42 4.30 -1.49
CA ALA A 99 11.34 3.98 -2.41
C ALA A 99 10.28 5.10 -2.52
N ALA A 100 9.96 5.77 -1.41
CA ALA A 100 9.05 6.91 -1.39
C ALA A 100 9.64 8.12 -2.16
N ALA A 101 10.94 8.35 -2.07
CA ALA A 101 11.64 9.39 -2.83
C ALA A 101 11.66 9.09 -4.34
N GLU A 102 11.80 7.82 -4.73
CA GLU A 102 11.70 7.42 -6.14
C GLU A 102 10.30 7.64 -6.70
N LEU A 103 9.24 7.35 -5.93
CA LEU A 103 7.86 7.64 -6.33
C LEU A 103 7.60 9.15 -6.42
N ALA A 104 8.16 9.95 -5.52
CA ALA A 104 8.07 11.42 -5.60
C ALA A 104 8.76 11.95 -6.87
N THR A 105 9.91 11.39 -7.22
CA THR A 105 10.60 11.76 -8.46
C THR A 105 9.77 11.37 -9.68
N ALA A 106 9.14 10.19 -9.65
CA ALA A 106 8.27 9.74 -10.73
C ALA A 106 6.96 10.55 -10.87
N SER A 107 6.40 11.07 -9.77
CA SER A 107 5.23 11.95 -9.85
C SER A 107 5.60 13.31 -10.44
N ASP A 108 6.79 13.83 -10.12
CA ASP A 108 7.27 15.09 -10.69
C ASP A 108 7.69 14.95 -12.16
N ASP A 109 8.31 13.82 -12.51
CA ASP A 109 8.80 13.50 -13.84
C ASP A 109 8.30 12.11 -14.29
N LEU A 110 7.26 12.10 -15.14
CA LEU A 110 6.67 10.86 -15.66
C LEU A 110 7.56 10.13 -16.68
N GLU A 111 8.72 10.68 -17.06
CA GLU A 111 9.73 9.94 -17.81
C GLU A 111 10.65 9.12 -16.88
N PHE A 112 10.62 9.41 -15.57
CA PHE A 112 11.40 8.70 -14.57
C PHE A 112 10.78 7.35 -14.23
N TYR A 113 11.34 6.28 -14.81
CA TYR A 113 11.04 4.90 -14.42
C TYR A 113 12.21 4.21 -13.70
N ARG A 114 13.44 4.66 -13.94
CA ARG A 114 14.66 4.00 -13.45
C ARG A 114 14.81 4.18 -11.94
N GLY A 115 14.47 3.16 -11.18
CA GLY A 115 14.56 3.15 -9.71
C GLY A 115 13.34 2.50 -9.08
N LEU A 116 12.17 2.62 -9.72
CA LEU A 116 10.86 2.21 -9.18
C LEU A 116 10.68 0.71 -8.88
N GLN A 117 11.70 -0.13 -9.12
CA GLN A 117 11.62 -1.55 -8.80
C GLN A 117 11.48 -1.80 -7.29
N ASP A 118 12.16 -1.02 -6.46
CA ASP A 118 12.07 -1.19 -5.01
C ASP A 118 10.73 -0.68 -4.48
N ALA A 119 10.27 0.48 -4.96
CA ALA A 119 8.92 0.96 -4.71
C ALA A 119 7.85 -0.06 -5.11
N LYS A 120 7.96 -0.65 -6.31
CA LYS A 120 7.08 -1.71 -6.78
C LYS A 120 7.08 -2.91 -5.83
N ASN A 121 8.26 -3.41 -5.44
CA ASN A 121 8.37 -4.57 -4.54
C ASN A 121 7.69 -4.31 -3.18
N TRP A 122 7.80 -3.09 -2.65
CA TRP A 122 7.12 -2.70 -1.41
C TRP A 122 5.61 -2.62 -1.58
N LEU A 123 5.12 -1.97 -2.65
CA LEU A 123 3.70 -1.87 -2.95
C LEU A 123 3.05 -3.23 -3.17
N GLU A 124 3.73 -4.18 -3.84
CA GLU A 124 3.26 -5.57 -3.99
C GLU A 124 3.12 -6.28 -2.63
N ALA A 125 4.09 -6.09 -1.74
CA ALA A 125 4.02 -6.67 -0.39
C ALA A 125 2.85 -6.06 0.40
N ILE A 126 2.64 -4.75 0.28
CA ILE A 126 1.56 -4.04 0.97
C ILE A 126 0.20 -4.46 0.44
N SER A 127 -0.01 -4.49 -0.88
CA SER A 127 -1.25 -4.98 -1.49
C SER A 127 -1.55 -6.43 -1.07
N GLY A 128 -0.53 -7.30 -1.10
CA GLY A 128 -0.66 -8.70 -0.70
C GLY A 128 -1.06 -8.88 0.76
N VAL A 129 -0.47 -8.10 1.68
CA VAL A 129 -0.81 -8.14 3.10
C VAL A 129 -2.17 -7.50 3.36
N ALA A 130 -2.46 -6.32 2.80
CA ALA A 130 -3.73 -5.62 2.98
C ALA A 130 -4.93 -6.48 2.51
N THR A 131 -4.77 -7.21 1.40
CA THR A 131 -5.78 -8.14 0.89
C THR A 131 -6.01 -9.30 1.86
N LYS A 132 -4.93 -9.94 2.35
CA LYS A 132 -5.01 -11.05 3.31
C LYS A 132 -5.62 -10.62 4.65
N THR A 133 -5.20 -9.48 5.19
CA THR A 133 -5.72 -8.94 6.45
C THR A 133 -7.19 -8.55 6.33
N SER A 134 -7.60 -8.01 5.18
CA SER A 134 -9.02 -7.71 4.89
C SER A 134 -9.87 -8.98 4.80
N GLN A 135 -9.37 -10.04 4.16
CA GLN A 135 -10.06 -11.34 4.08
C GLN A 135 -10.19 -12.01 5.46
N ALA A 136 -9.11 -12.06 6.24
CA ALA A 136 -9.14 -12.62 7.59
C ALA A 136 -10.13 -11.87 8.51
N THR A 137 -10.23 -10.54 8.35
CA THR A 137 -11.21 -9.72 9.05
C THR A 137 -12.65 -10.06 8.63
N VAL A 138 -12.89 -10.29 7.33
CA VAL A 138 -14.20 -10.72 6.81
C VAL A 138 -14.57 -12.12 7.29
N ASP A 139 -13.64 -13.06 7.29
CA ASP A 139 -13.87 -14.43 7.74
C ASP A 139 -14.17 -14.48 9.24
N GLN A 140 -13.47 -13.66 10.05
CA GLN A 140 -13.79 -13.51 11.47
C GLN A 140 -15.18 -12.87 11.69
N MET A 141 -15.59 -11.91 10.84
CA MET A 141 -16.93 -11.32 10.90
C MET A 141 -18.02 -12.30 10.47
N ARG A 142 -17.78 -13.11 9.42
CA ARG A 142 -18.71 -14.16 8.96
C ARG A 142 -18.82 -15.29 9.95
N GLY A 143 -17.70 -15.74 10.53
CA GLY A 143 -17.66 -16.76 11.59
C GLY A 143 -18.40 -16.34 12.85
N LYS A 144 -18.25 -15.09 13.31
CA LYS A 144 -19.01 -14.54 14.44
C LYS A 144 -20.50 -14.33 14.16
N VAL A 145 -20.91 -14.24 12.90
CA VAL A 145 -22.33 -14.20 12.50
C VAL A 145 -22.92 -15.62 12.44
N ALA A 146 -22.13 -16.61 12.01
CA ALA A 146 -22.53 -18.01 12.02
C ALA A 146 -22.69 -18.59 13.44
N ASP A 147 -21.81 -18.20 14.37
CA ASP A 147 -21.85 -18.63 15.77
C ASP A 147 -22.79 -17.77 16.65
N GLY A 148 -23.43 -16.76 16.04
CA GLY A 148 -24.37 -15.83 16.69
C GLY A 148 -25.84 -16.13 16.40
N THR A 149 -26.16 -17.24 15.74
CA THR A 149 -27.54 -17.70 15.55
C THR A 149 -27.75 -18.92 16.45
N HIS A 150 -28.55 -18.70 17.50
CA HIS A 150 -29.09 -19.74 18.39
C HIS A 150 -29.68 -20.93 17.64
#